data_AF-R0FGY5-F1
#
_entry.id   AF-R0FGY5-F1
#
_cell.length_a   1.000
_cell.length_b   1.000
_cell.length_c   1.000
_cell.angle_alpha   90.00
_cell.angle_beta   90.00
_cell.angle_gamma   90.00
#
_symmetry.space_group_name_H-M   'P 1'
#
loop_
_entity.id
_entity.type
_entity.pdbx_description
1 polymer ?
#
loop_
_entity_poly.entity_id
_entity_poly.type
_entity_poly.pdbx_seq_one_letter_code
_entity_poly.pdbx_strand_id
1 'polypeptide(L)'
;MKDKEYRNWAELPPDLTSSILQRLGAIEILENAQKVCKSWHRVCKDPSMWRKIEIDKGGDSESVKYDLEGMCRHAVDRSQGGLVEIAIHHFGTDGLLDYIADRSSNLRSLRLVRCLPITDKGVANAIVKLPLLEDLEVSFCSVSGECLSVVGQSCPHLKTLKLNRRPRIEFSMDMCDRNAIAIAESMPELRHLQLLGNALTNTGLSAMLDRCPHLEYLDLRQCSNVTLVGDLMKRCFERIKDLRGPDDSTADCPFESSGLLTHSDGFVPYLYGHYDIMAGDDLMGDVIGDLLAWGG
;
A
#
# COMPACT_ATOMS: atom_id res chain seq x y z
N MET A 1 19.92 54.55 -11.13
CA MET A 1 19.79 53.14 -10.71
C MET A 1 18.37 52.72 -11.02
N LYS A 2 18.15 51.69 -11.84
CA LYS A 2 16.79 51.16 -12.07
C LYS A 2 16.44 50.34 -10.83
N ASP A 3 15.40 50.75 -10.11
CA ASP A 3 14.79 49.91 -9.08
C ASP A 3 14.39 48.58 -9.73
N LYS A 4 14.99 47.48 -9.26
CA LYS A 4 14.49 46.16 -9.59
C LYS A 4 13.18 46.01 -8.83
N GLU A 5 12.05 46.16 -9.51
CA GLU A 5 10.75 45.72 -8.99
C GLU A 5 10.85 44.22 -8.68
N TYR A 6 11.04 43.90 -7.41
CA TYR A 6 10.90 42.53 -6.93
C TYR A 6 9.41 42.18 -7.00
N ARG A 7 9.06 41.13 -7.76
CA ARG A 7 7.69 40.63 -7.81
C ARG A 7 7.24 40.25 -6.40
N ASN A 8 6.19 40.90 -5.91
CA ASN A 8 5.61 40.58 -4.61
C ASN A 8 4.76 39.31 -4.73
N TRP A 9 5.38 38.15 -4.49
CA TRP A 9 4.69 36.85 -4.51
C TRP A 9 3.62 36.72 -3.42
N ALA A 10 3.59 37.62 -2.42
CA ALA A 10 2.55 37.64 -1.39
C ALA A 10 1.20 38.20 -1.88
N GLU A 11 1.19 38.90 -3.03
CA GLU A 11 -0.01 39.48 -3.65
C GLU A 11 -0.61 38.61 -4.76
N LEU A 12 -0.11 37.38 -4.93
CA LEU A 12 -0.73 36.44 -5.85
C LEU A 12 -2.21 36.21 -5.48
N PRO A 13 -3.11 36.17 -6.49
CA PRO A 13 -4.49 35.73 -6.28
C PRO A 13 -4.54 34.37 -5.55
N PRO A 14 -5.49 34.17 -4.63
CA PRO A 14 -5.63 32.92 -3.89
C PRO A 14 -5.72 31.68 -4.80
N ASP A 15 -6.40 31.77 -5.93
CA ASP A 15 -6.56 30.66 -6.88
C ASP A 15 -5.24 30.25 -7.53
N LEU A 16 -4.39 31.22 -7.88
CA LEU A 16 -3.06 30.94 -8.43
C LEU A 16 -2.13 30.37 -7.36
N THR A 17 -2.24 30.88 -6.12
CA THR A 17 -1.48 30.36 -4.99
C THR A 17 -1.91 28.92 -4.69
N SER A 18 -3.21 28.63 -4.69
CA SER A 18 -3.76 27.28 -4.51
C SER A 18 -3.23 26.33 -5.59
N SER A 19 -3.29 26.72 -6.87
CA SER A 19 -2.79 25.90 -7.97
C SER A 19 -1.30 25.58 -7.88
N ILE A 20 -0.48 26.52 -7.39
CA ILE A 20 0.95 26.30 -7.15
C ILE A 20 1.14 25.35 -5.95
N LEU A 21 0.45 25.62 -4.84
CA LEU A 21 0.61 24.86 -3.61
C LEU A 21 0.06 23.44 -3.69
N GLN A 22 -0.93 23.17 -4.54
CA GLN A 22 -1.44 21.82 -4.82
C GLN A 22 -0.41 20.90 -5.50
N ARG A 23 0.72 21.45 -5.98
CA ARG A 23 1.84 20.68 -6.51
C ARG A 23 2.83 20.23 -5.42
N LEU A 24 2.65 20.70 -4.19
CA LEU A 24 3.44 20.29 -3.04
C LEU A 24 2.78 19.10 -2.33
N GLY A 25 3.59 18.26 -1.69
CA GLY A 25 3.08 17.21 -0.81
C GLY A 25 2.51 17.76 0.48
N ALA A 26 1.75 16.93 1.19
CA ALA A 26 1.13 17.31 2.45
C ALA A 26 2.18 17.74 3.51
N ILE A 27 3.34 17.08 3.52
CA ILE A 27 4.45 17.41 4.42
C ILE A 27 4.96 18.83 4.13
N GLU A 28 5.24 19.17 2.86
CA GLU A 28 5.75 20.48 2.48
C GLU A 28 4.73 21.59 2.73
N ILE A 29 3.44 21.32 2.56
CA ILE A 29 2.38 22.27 2.85
C ILE A 29 2.33 22.59 4.35
N LEU A 30 2.40 21.55 5.20
CA LEU A 30 2.34 21.70 6.66
C LEU A 30 3.62 22.29 7.23
N GLU A 31 4.79 21.88 6.75
CA GLU A 31 6.05 22.29 7.37
C GLU A 31 6.62 23.58 6.79
N ASN A 32 6.34 23.90 5.53
CA ASN A 32 6.98 25.01 4.84
C ASN A 32 5.96 26.03 4.34
N ALA A 33 5.08 25.65 3.40
CA ALA A 33 4.27 26.61 2.65
C ALA A 33 3.37 27.47 3.56
N GLN A 34 2.71 26.86 4.54
CA GLN A 34 1.82 27.59 5.44
C GLN A 34 2.54 28.56 6.40
N LYS A 35 3.88 28.48 6.49
CA LYS A 35 4.71 29.33 7.36
C LYS A 35 5.32 30.52 6.61
N VAL A 36 5.16 30.60 5.28
CA VAL A 36 5.75 31.66 4.44
C VAL A 36 5.12 33.02 4.70
N CYS A 37 3.80 33.13 4.58
CA CYS A 37 3.08 34.39 4.80
C CYS A 37 1.60 34.15 5.17
N LYS A 38 0.91 35.20 5.63
CA LYS A 38 -0.52 35.13 6.02
C LYS A 38 -1.43 34.71 4.86
N SER A 39 -1.11 35.11 3.63
CA SER A 39 -1.91 34.74 2.44
C SER A 39 -1.83 33.23 2.18
N TRP A 40 -0.61 32.69 2.11
CA TRP A 40 -0.38 31.25 1.91
C TRP A 40 -0.95 30.43 3.06
N HIS A 41 -0.79 30.90 4.30
CA HIS A 41 -1.39 30.26 5.46
C HIS A 41 -2.91 30.11 5.36
N ARG A 42 -3.61 31.13 4.83
CA ARG A 42 -5.06 31.07 4.61
C ARG A 42 -5.42 30.05 3.52
N VAL A 43 -4.69 30.06 2.40
CA VAL A 43 -4.90 29.10 1.32
C VAL A 43 -4.67 27.67 1.81
N CYS A 44 -3.58 27.40 2.54
CA CYS A 44 -3.29 26.06 3.09
C CYS A 44 -4.34 25.54 4.09
N LYS A 45 -5.20 26.42 4.62
CA LYS A 45 -6.31 26.04 5.51
C LYS A 45 -7.61 25.76 4.78
N ASP A 46 -7.69 26.08 3.49
CA ASP A 46 -8.86 25.81 2.67
C ASP A 46 -9.05 24.29 2.50
N PRO A 47 -10.23 23.72 2.79
CA PRO A 47 -10.48 22.28 2.64
C PRO A 47 -10.23 21.72 1.24
N SER A 48 -10.38 22.55 0.20
CA SER A 48 -10.13 22.15 -1.20
C SER A 48 -8.66 21.77 -1.45
N MET A 49 -7.72 22.27 -0.64
CA MET A 49 -6.31 21.88 -0.69
C MET A 49 -6.09 20.44 -0.23
N TRP A 50 -7.03 19.86 0.51
CA TRP A 50 -6.90 18.56 1.20
C TRP A 50 -7.85 17.50 0.62
N ARG A 51 -8.28 17.69 -0.64
CA ARG A 51 -9.05 16.70 -1.41
C ARG A 51 -8.22 15.45 -1.72
N LYS A 52 -6.90 15.63 -1.85
CA LYS A 52 -5.91 14.59 -2.13
C LYS A 52 -4.76 14.72 -1.14
N ILE A 53 -4.42 13.63 -0.46
CA ILE A 53 -3.35 13.60 0.54
C ILE A 53 -2.38 12.49 0.17
N GLU A 54 -1.11 12.82 0.01
CA GLU A 54 -0.04 11.85 -0.12
C GLU A 54 1.04 12.17 0.93
N ILE A 55 1.36 11.18 1.74
CA ILE A 55 2.42 11.26 2.75
C ILE A 55 3.29 10.03 2.60
N ASP A 56 4.54 10.26 2.26
CA ASP A 56 5.58 9.25 2.19
C ASP A 56 6.69 9.59 3.18
N LYS A 57 7.16 8.56 3.89
CA LYS A 57 8.31 8.66 4.79
C LYS A 57 9.61 8.92 4.00
N GLY A 58 9.65 8.56 2.71
CA GLY A 58 10.83 8.67 1.87
C GLY A 58 11.88 7.60 2.20
N GLY A 59 12.64 7.18 1.19
CA GLY A 59 13.66 6.13 1.30
C GLY A 59 15.03 6.60 1.78
N ASP A 60 15.26 7.91 1.90
CA ASP A 60 16.57 8.45 2.23
C ASP A 60 16.57 9.32 3.49
N SER A 61 17.53 8.96 4.35
CA SER A 61 18.16 9.78 5.37
C SER A 61 17.49 9.90 6.74
N GLU A 62 18.35 9.85 7.76
CA GLU A 62 18.14 10.05 9.19
C GLU A 62 17.61 11.46 9.57
N SER A 63 16.95 12.16 8.65
CA SER A 63 16.49 13.53 8.81
C SER A 63 15.06 13.60 9.33
N VAL A 64 14.93 14.01 10.59
CA VAL A 64 13.71 14.41 11.31
C VAL A 64 12.63 13.33 11.36
N LYS A 65 12.43 12.74 12.56
CA LYS A 65 11.23 11.95 12.87
C LYS A 65 10.02 12.89 12.90
N TYR A 66 9.47 13.21 11.74
CA TYR A 66 8.17 13.83 11.65
C TYR A 66 7.15 12.89 12.29
N ASP A 67 6.23 13.46 13.08
CA ASP A 67 5.03 12.75 13.50
C ASP A 67 4.10 12.61 12.29
N LEU A 68 4.42 11.68 11.39
CA LEU A 68 3.68 11.45 10.14
C LEU A 68 2.22 11.11 10.41
N GLU A 69 1.95 10.38 11.50
CA GLU A 69 0.58 10.06 11.91
C GLU A 69 -0.17 11.33 12.32
N GLY A 70 0.41 12.16 13.20
CA GLY A 70 -0.17 13.44 13.60
C GLY A 70 -0.38 14.40 12.42
N MET A 71 0.57 14.46 11.50
CA MET A 71 0.46 15.25 10.28
C MET A 71 -0.66 14.73 9.36
N CYS A 72 -0.78 13.42 9.22
CA CYS A 72 -1.85 12.79 8.45
C CYS A 72 -3.23 13.11 9.05
N ARG A 73 -3.39 12.94 10.36
CA ARG A 73 -4.63 13.29 11.08
C ARG A 73 -5.00 14.76 10.87
N HIS A 74 -4.02 15.64 10.99
CA HIS A 74 -4.22 17.08 10.78
C HIS A 74 -4.62 17.43 9.34
N ALA A 75 -4.02 16.76 8.35
CA ALA A 75 -4.37 16.91 6.94
C ALA A 75 -5.81 16.42 6.67
N VAL A 76 -6.19 15.27 7.25
CA VAL A 76 -7.55 14.71 7.17
C VAL A 76 -8.56 15.66 7.81
N ASP A 77 -8.27 16.20 8.98
CA ASP A 77 -9.15 17.18 9.65
C ASP A 77 -9.35 18.46 8.81
N ARG A 78 -8.31 18.92 8.11
CA ARG A 78 -8.42 20.07 7.20
C ARG A 78 -9.33 19.81 6.01
N SER A 79 -9.48 18.55 5.58
CA SER A 79 -10.38 18.20 4.48
C SER A 79 -11.86 18.42 4.82
N GLN A 80 -12.22 18.47 6.11
CA GLN A 80 -13.61 18.65 6.58
C GLN A 80 -14.59 17.67 5.93
N GLY A 81 -14.18 16.40 5.76
CA GLY A 81 -14.99 15.35 5.12
C GLY A 81 -14.98 15.40 3.58
N GLY A 82 -14.23 16.33 3.01
CA GLY A 82 -14.04 16.48 1.57
C GLY A 82 -12.97 15.58 0.97
N LEU A 83 -12.22 14.81 1.76
CA LEU A 83 -11.14 13.94 1.27
C LEU A 83 -11.64 12.90 0.25
N VAL A 84 -10.95 12.80 -0.88
CA VAL A 84 -11.30 11.91 -2.00
C VAL A 84 -10.22 10.85 -2.23
N GLU A 85 -8.95 11.23 -2.10
CA GLU A 85 -7.82 10.33 -2.35
C GLU A 85 -6.81 10.46 -1.22
N ILE A 86 -6.35 9.33 -0.69
CA ILE A 86 -5.27 9.30 0.30
C ILE A 86 -4.28 8.18 0.02
N ALA A 87 -3.00 8.51 0.14
CA ALA A 87 -1.88 7.59 0.01
C ALA A 87 -0.96 7.68 1.22
N ILE A 88 -0.74 6.54 1.87
CA ILE A 88 0.06 6.39 3.08
C ILE A 88 1.14 5.36 2.78
N HIS A 89 2.39 5.78 2.94
CA HIS A 89 3.54 4.93 2.68
C HIS A 89 4.32 4.72 3.99
N HIS A 90 4.60 3.47 4.33
CA HIS A 90 5.47 3.05 5.44
C HIS A 90 4.99 3.25 6.90
N PHE A 91 4.05 4.15 7.18
CA PHE A 91 3.67 4.49 8.57
C PHE A 91 2.21 4.21 8.94
N GLY A 92 1.41 3.64 8.04
CA GLY A 92 0.00 3.33 8.32
C GLY A 92 -0.17 2.35 9.47
N THR A 93 -1.20 2.59 10.28
CA THR A 93 -1.63 1.75 11.42
C THR A 93 -3.14 1.55 11.36
N ASP A 94 -3.65 0.50 12.01
CA ASP A 94 -5.10 0.26 12.11
C ASP A 94 -5.84 1.49 12.70
N GLY A 95 -5.26 2.11 13.74
CA GLY A 95 -5.86 3.28 14.39
C GLY A 95 -5.84 4.56 13.54
N LEU A 96 -4.84 4.73 12.66
CA LEU A 96 -4.84 5.81 11.68
C LEU A 96 -5.87 5.54 10.57
N LEU A 97 -5.89 4.31 10.06
CA LEU A 97 -6.81 3.91 9.00
C LEU A 97 -8.28 4.03 9.45
N ASP A 98 -8.60 3.60 10.65
CA ASP A 98 -9.94 3.71 11.24
C ASP A 98 -10.37 5.19 11.38
N TYR A 99 -9.45 6.06 11.83
CA TYR A 99 -9.71 7.48 11.95
C TYR A 99 -9.95 8.17 10.60
N ILE A 100 -9.19 7.82 9.56
CA ILE A 100 -9.41 8.33 8.20
C ILE A 100 -10.81 7.93 7.73
N ALA A 101 -11.17 6.67 7.95
CA ALA A 101 -12.46 6.11 7.54
C ALA A 101 -13.64 6.81 8.24
N ASP A 102 -13.52 7.09 9.55
CA ASP A 102 -14.54 7.82 10.32
C ASP A 102 -14.77 9.26 9.83
N ARG A 103 -13.74 9.89 9.27
CA ARG A 103 -13.77 11.31 8.86
C ARG A 103 -14.04 11.50 7.37
N SER A 104 -13.92 10.45 6.56
CA SER A 104 -13.78 10.57 5.10
C SER A 104 -14.66 9.59 4.34
N SER A 105 -15.96 9.57 4.61
CA SER A 105 -16.92 8.67 3.92
C SER A 105 -17.03 8.89 2.41
N ASN A 106 -16.53 10.03 1.90
CA ASN A 106 -16.45 10.37 0.47
C ASN A 106 -15.19 9.83 -0.22
N LEU A 107 -14.34 9.07 0.47
CA LEU A 107 -13.09 8.57 -0.08
C LEU A 107 -13.35 7.62 -1.26
N ARG A 108 -12.65 7.86 -2.36
CA ARG A 108 -12.73 7.08 -3.60
C ARG A 108 -11.45 6.32 -3.89
N SER A 109 -10.31 6.81 -3.40
CA SER A 109 -9.01 6.13 -3.53
C SER A 109 -8.29 6.03 -2.19
N LEU A 110 -7.89 4.81 -1.84
CA LEU A 110 -7.08 4.50 -0.66
C LEU A 110 -5.86 3.70 -1.08
N ARG A 111 -4.67 4.25 -0.82
CA ARG A 111 -3.41 3.56 -1.08
C ARG A 111 -2.63 3.39 0.23
N LEU A 112 -2.35 2.13 0.56
CA LEU A 112 -1.59 1.69 1.72
C LEU A 112 -0.39 0.90 1.21
N VAL A 113 0.80 1.50 1.29
CA VAL A 113 2.02 0.92 0.74
C VAL A 113 3.02 0.68 1.85
N ARG A 114 3.50 -0.56 2.00
CA ARG A 114 4.50 -0.96 3.02
C ARG A 114 4.10 -0.59 4.45
N CYS A 115 2.81 -0.56 4.75
CA CYS A 115 2.26 -0.28 6.08
C CYS A 115 2.20 -1.57 6.91
N LEU A 116 3.35 -2.01 7.43
CA LEU A 116 3.50 -3.29 8.14
C LEU A 116 2.60 -3.46 9.38
N PRO A 117 2.29 -2.41 10.17
CA PRO A 117 1.42 -2.54 11.34
C PRO A 117 -0.07 -2.75 11.01
N ILE A 118 -0.47 -2.63 9.74
CA ILE A 118 -1.87 -2.80 9.35
C ILE A 118 -2.24 -4.28 9.34
N THR A 119 -3.37 -4.60 9.96
CA THR A 119 -3.93 -5.95 10.03
C THR A 119 -5.17 -6.10 9.15
N ASP A 120 -5.53 -7.35 8.82
CA ASP A 120 -6.79 -7.67 8.14
C ASP A 120 -8.01 -7.07 8.86
N LYS A 121 -8.01 -7.09 10.20
CA LYS A 121 -9.10 -6.53 11.00
C LYS A 121 -9.16 -5.01 10.85
N GLY A 122 -8.02 -4.33 10.84
CA GLY A 122 -7.96 -2.88 10.62
C GLY A 122 -8.49 -2.49 9.25
N VAL A 123 -8.06 -3.19 8.20
CA VAL A 123 -8.56 -2.97 6.83
C VAL A 123 -10.06 -3.22 6.76
N ALA A 124 -10.54 -4.36 7.25
CA ALA A 124 -11.97 -4.68 7.24
C ALA A 124 -12.82 -3.63 7.97
N ASN A 125 -12.39 -3.21 9.17
CA ASN A 125 -13.09 -2.20 9.97
C ASN A 125 -13.19 -0.83 9.29
N ALA A 126 -12.14 -0.44 8.55
CA ALA A 126 -12.13 0.82 7.83
C ALA A 126 -12.95 0.76 6.55
N ILE A 127 -12.80 -0.32 5.78
CA ILE A 127 -13.42 -0.45 4.45
C ILE A 127 -14.96 -0.48 4.53
N VAL A 128 -15.55 -1.05 5.58
CA VAL A 128 -17.02 -1.01 5.77
C VAL A 128 -17.58 0.42 5.92
N LYS A 129 -16.72 1.40 6.25
CA LYS A 129 -17.07 2.82 6.38
C LYS A 129 -16.83 3.61 5.08
N LEU A 130 -16.31 2.96 4.04
CA LEU A 130 -15.89 3.57 2.76
C LEU A 130 -16.65 3.00 1.56
N PRO A 131 -17.99 3.16 1.49
CA PRO A 131 -18.81 2.52 0.45
C PRO A 131 -18.60 3.09 -0.96
N LEU A 132 -17.95 4.24 -1.09
CA LEU A 132 -17.70 4.94 -2.36
C LEU A 132 -16.31 4.64 -2.97
N LEU A 133 -15.56 3.71 -2.36
CA LEU A 133 -14.21 3.37 -2.81
C LEU A 133 -14.24 2.75 -4.21
N GLU A 134 -13.44 3.30 -5.10
CA GLU A 134 -13.26 2.83 -6.48
C GLU A 134 -11.83 2.30 -6.73
N ASP A 135 -10.85 2.81 -6.02
CA ASP A 135 -9.45 2.45 -6.16
C ASP A 135 -8.84 2.06 -4.81
N LEU A 136 -8.39 0.80 -4.70
CA LEU A 136 -7.71 0.30 -3.51
C LEU A 136 -6.32 -0.23 -3.88
N GLU A 137 -5.31 0.26 -3.16
CA GLU A 137 -3.98 -0.34 -3.16
C GLU A 137 -3.60 -0.76 -1.74
N VAL A 138 -3.25 -2.03 -1.57
CA VAL A 138 -2.71 -2.55 -0.30
C VAL A 138 -1.44 -3.36 -0.59
N SER A 139 -0.42 -2.66 -1.06
CA SER A 139 0.84 -3.22 -1.55
C SER A 139 1.87 -3.37 -0.43
N PHE A 140 2.55 -4.52 -0.40
CA PHE A 140 3.57 -4.87 0.60
C PHE A 140 3.08 -4.82 2.05
N CYS A 141 1.78 -5.04 2.24
CA CYS A 141 1.11 -5.19 3.52
C CYS A 141 0.65 -6.65 3.67
N SER A 142 0.21 -7.04 4.88
CA SER A 142 -0.33 -8.38 5.13
C SER A 142 -1.85 -8.38 5.00
N VAL A 143 -2.36 -8.69 3.80
CA VAL A 143 -3.80 -8.86 3.55
C VAL A 143 -4.13 -10.31 3.15
N SER A 144 -5.15 -10.91 3.76
CA SER A 144 -5.66 -12.25 3.42
C SER A 144 -6.82 -12.24 2.42
N GLY A 145 -7.17 -13.43 1.90
CA GLY A 145 -8.32 -13.60 1.00
C GLY A 145 -9.65 -13.34 1.72
N GLU A 146 -9.73 -13.68 2.99
CA GLU A 146 -10.87 -13.39 3.86
C GLU A 146 -11.10 -11.88 3.96
N CYS A 147 -10.03 -11.11 4.18
CA CYS A 147 -10.10 -9.65 4.19
C CYS A 147 -10.52 -9.08 2.82
N LEU A 148 -9.96 -9.59 1.72
CA LEU A 148 -10.37 -9.19 0.37
C LEU A 148 -11.84 -9.48 0.08
N SER A 149 -12.38 -10.56 0.63
CA SER A 149 -13.81 -10.86 0.50
C SER A 149 -14.67 -9.78 1.17
N VAL A 150 -14.27 -9.30 2.35
CA VAL A 150 -14.93 -8.17 3.03
C VAL A 150 -14.82 -6.89 2.20
N VAL A 151 -13.66 -6.65 1.58
CA VAL A 151 -13.45 -5.50 0.69
C VAL A 151 -14.44 -5.52 -0.47
N GLY A 152 -14.52 -6.64 -1.21
CA GLY A 152 -15.42 -6.73 -2.36
C GLY A 152 -16.90 -6.62 -1.99
N GLN A 153 -17.29 -7.15 -0.82
CA GLN A 153 -18.65 -7.02 -0.30
C GLN A 153 -19.01 -5.59 0.14
N SER A 154 -18.03 -4.82 0.63
CA SER A 154 -18.25 -3.49 1.17
C SER A 154 -18.13 -2.37 0.12
N CYS A 155 -17.37 -2.61 -0.94
CA CYS A 155 -17.07 -1.63 -2.00
C CYS A 155 -17.58 -2.12 -3.36
N PRO A 156 -18.90 -2.04 -3.65
CA PRO A 156 -19.49 -2.57 -4.88
C PRO A 156 -19.06 -1.83 -6.15
N HIS A 157 -18.43 -0.66 -6.01
CA HIS A 157 -17.93 0.17 -7.12
C HIS A 157 -16.42 0.09 -7.30
N LEU A 158 -15.75 -0.87 -6.66
CA LEU A 158 -14.31 -1.06 -6.76
C LEU A 158 -13.92 -1.46 -8.20
N LYS A 159 -13.18 -0.58 -8.87
CA LYS A 159 -12.73 -0.73 -10.27
C LYS A 159 -11.25 -1.07 -10.35
N THR A 160 -10.46 -0.61 -9.39
CA THR A 160 -9.01 -0.79 -9.37
C THR A 160 -8.58 -1.45 -8.08
N LEU A 161 -7.81 -2.54 -8.20
CA LEU A 161 -7.18 -3.22 -7.08
C LEU A 161 -5.71 -3.44 -7.37
N LYS A 162 -4.84 -3.00 -6.46
CA LYS A 162 -3.40 -3.24 -6.51
C LYS A 162 -2.95 -3.93 -5.23
N LEU A 163 -2.35 -5.12 -5.38
CA LEU A 163 -1.90 -5.95 -4.28
C LEU A 163 -0.48 -6.45 -4.56
N ASN A 164 0.50 -5.57 -4.59
CA ASN A 164 1.88 -5.99 -4.86
C ASN A 164 2.45 -6.73 -3.65
N ARG A 165 3.21 -7.79 -3.89
CA ARG A 165 3.91 -8.56 -2.86
C ARG A 165 5.40 -8.55 -3.12
N ARG A 166 6.20 -8.82 -2.09
CA ARG A 166 7.61 -9.12 -2.30
C ARG A 166 7.70 -10.47 -3.02
N PRO A 167 8.52 -10.58 -4.08
CA PRO A 167 8.84 -11.88 -4.65
C PRO A 167 9.31 -12.81 -3.54
N ARG A 168 8.68 -13.99 -3.41
CA ARG A 168 9.10 -14.97 -2.40
C ARG A 168 10.51 -15.45 -2.78
N ILE A 169 11.46 -15.29 -1.87
CA ILE A 169 12.78 -15.93 -2.00
C ILE A 169 12.55 -17.45 -1.93
N GLU A 170 13.20 -18.18 -2.83
CA GLU A 170 12.98 -19.59 -3.22
C GLU A 170 13.09 -20.62 -2.09
N PHE A 171 12.26 -20.58 -1.04
CA PHE A 171 12.11 -21.70 -0.07
C PHE A 171 10.71 -21.84 0.52
N SER A 172 9.75 -21.01 0.09
CA SER A 172 8.34 -21.16 0.48
C SER A 172 7.48 -21.59 -0.71
N MET A 173 7.33 -22.91 -0.87
CA MET A 173 6.48 -23.63 -1.84
C MET A 173 4.97 -23.36 -1.71
N ASP A 174 4.55 -22.28 -1.04
CA ASP A 174 3.14 -22.05 -0.78
C ASP A 174 2.52 -21.24 -1.93
N MET A 175 2.23 -21.97 -3.01
CA MET A 175 1.33 -21.54 -4.08
C MET A 175 -0.04 -21.27 -3.46
N CYS A 176 -0.61 -20.09 -3.68
CA CYS A 176 -1.82 -19.70 -2.96
C CYS A 176 -2.76 -18.90 -3.86
N ASP A 177 -3.88 -19.53 -4.21
CA ASP A 177 -4.96 -18.91 -4.98
C ASP A 177 -6.01 -18.23 -4.11
N ARG A 178 -5.87 -18.23 -2.77
CA ARG A 178 -6.90 -17.68 -1.85
C ARG A 178 -7.27 -16.23 -2.17
N ASN A 179 -6.28 -15.39 -2.42
CA ASN A 179 -6.52 -13.98 -2.79
C ASN A 179 -7.20 -13.87 -4.16
N ALA A 180 -6.74 -14.63 -5.15
CA ALA A 180 -7.31 -14.62 -6.50
C ALA A 180 -8.77 -15.12 -6.50
N ILE A 181 -9.06 -16.17 -5.73
CA ILE A 181 -10.41 -16.72 -5.56
C ILE A 181 -11.32 -15.70 -4.87
N ALA A 182 -10.86 -15.06 -3.79
CA ALA A 182 -11.62 -14.03 -3.08
C ALA A 182 -11.96 -12.84 -3.98
N ILE A 183 -10.99 -12.36 -4.77
CA ILE A 183 -11.20 -11.29 -5.76
C ILE A 183 -12.26 -11.74 -6.77
N ALA A 184 -12.10 -12.94 -7.35
CA ALA A 184 -13.04 -13.49 -8.30
C ALA A 184 -14.47 -13.65 -7.73
N GLU A 185 -14.63 -13.87 -6.42
CA GLU A 185 -15.95 -14.05 -5.78
C GLU A 185 -16.67 -12.76 -5.45
N SER A 186 -15.91 -11.71 -5.16
CA SER A 186 -16.45 -10.52 -4.51
C SER A 186 -16.30 -9.24 -5.33
N MET A 187 -15.54 -9.25 -6.44
CA MET A 187 -15.21 -8.04 -7.20
C MET A 187 -15.48 -8.19 -8.72
N PRO A 188 -16.75 -8.40 -9.14
CA PRO A 188 -17.09 -8.58 -10.57
C PRO A 188 -16.91 -7.32 -11.43
N GLU A 189 -16.99 -6.13 -10.81
CA GLU A 189 -16.88 -4.81 -11.49
C GLU A 189 -15.43 -4.37 -11.74
N LEU A 190 -14.45 -5.20 -11.36
CA LEU A 190 -13.04 -4.86 -11.44
C LEU A 190 -12.60 -4.69 -12.90
N ARG A 191 -11.87 -3.60 -13.17
CA ARG A 191 -11.35 -3.22 -14.48
C ARG A 191 -9.82 -3.22 -14.54
N HIS A 192 -9.17 -2.92 -13.41
CA HIS A 192 -7.72 -2.83 -13.32
C HIS A 192 -7.24 -3.66 -12.12
N LEU A 193 -6.44 -4.69 -12.40
CA LEU A 193 -5.88 -5.57 -11.39
C LEU A 193 -4.36 -5.64 -11.52
N GLN A 194 -3.65 -5.31 -10.44
CA GLN A 194 -2.19 -5.42 -10.37
C GLN A 194 -1.81 -6.36 -9.22
N LEU A 195 -1.16 -7.48 -9.56
CA LEU A 195 -0.77 -8.54 -8.65
C LEU A 195 0.74 -8.80 -8.69
N LEU A 196 1.57 -7.77 -8.87
CA LEU A 196 3.02 -7.94 -8.99
C LEU A 196 3.59 -8.77 -7.81
N GLY A 197 4.35 -9.82 -8.13
CA GLY A 197 5.02 -10.67 -7.15
C GLY A 197 4.12 -11.62 -6.36
N ASN A 198 2.86 -11.81 -6.75
CA ASN A 198 1.95 -12.74 -6.06
C ASN A 198 2.23 -14.21 -6.42
N ALA A 199 1.94 -15.10 -5.48
CA ALA A 199 2.17 -16.54 -5.61
C ALA A 199 0.99 -17.32 -6.20
N LEU A 200 0.06 -16.64 -6.90
CA LEU A 200 -1.10 -17.27 -7.54
C LEU A 200 -0.70 -18.22 -8.67
N THR A 201 -1.55 -19.19 -8.96
CA THR A 201 -1.36 -20.16 -10.05
C THR A 201 -2.29 -19.86 -11.22
N ASN A 202 -2.14 -20.64 -12.30
CA ASN A 202 -3.09 -20.64 -13.42
C ASN A 202 -4.53 -20.92 -12.99
N THR A 203 -4.76 -21.65 -11.88
CA THR A 203 -6.12 -21.90 -11.34
C THR A 203 -6.74 -20.61 -10.81
N GLY A 204 -6.01 -19.85 -9.99
CA GLY A 204 -6.45 -18.55 -9.50
C GLY A 204 -6.68 -17.55 -10.63
N LEU A 205 -5.77 -17.51 -11.61
CA LEU A 205 -5.93 -16.67 -12.80
C LEU A 205 -7.17 -17.04 -13.61
N SER A 206 -7.42 -18.33 -13.87
CA SER A 206 -8.64 -18.76 -14.57
C SER A 206 -9.89 -18.33 -13.83
N ALA A 207 -9.95 -18.50 -12.51
CA ALA A 207 -11.10 -18.10 -11.71
C ALA A 207 -11.40 -16.60 -11.81
N MET A 208 -10.36 -15.75 -11.82
CA MET A 208 -10.51 -14.31 -12.04
C MET A 208 -11.02 -13.99 -13.44
N LEU A 209 -10.46 -14.63 -14.47
CA LEU A 209 -10.98 -14.47 -15.83
C LEU A 209 -12.45 -14.92 -15.89
N ASP A 210 -12.84 -16.01 -15.25
CA ASP A 210 -14.23 -16.49 -15.27
C ASP A 210 -15.23 -15.52 -14.62
N ARG A 211 -14.83 -14.83 -13.54
CA ARG A 211 -15.77 -14.06 -12.70
C ARG A 211 -15.59 -12.53 -12.70
N CYS A 212 -14.53 -12.00 -13.31
CA CYS A 212 -14.32 -10.57 -13.52
C CYS A 212 -14.50 -10.22 -15.01
N PRO A 213 -15.74 -10.09 -15.51
CA PRO A 213 -16.01 -9.88 -16.94
C PRO A 213 -15.52 -8.53 -17.47
N HIS A 214 -15.38 -7.52 -16.60
CA HIS A 214 -14.98 -6.16 -16.96
C HIS A 214 -13.49 -5.88 -16.86
N LEU A 215 -12.67 -6.91 -16.59
CA LEU A 215 -11.23 -6.74 -16.43
C LEU A 215 -10.57 -6.34 -17.75
N GLU A 216 -9.93 -5.18 -17.78
CA GLU A 216 -9.31 -4.58 -18.96
C GLU A 216 -7.79 -4.44 -18.83
N TYR A 217 -7.29 -4.26 -17.61
CA TYR A 217 -5.86 -4.22 -17.29
C TYR A 217 -5.53 -5.33 -16.29
N LEU A 218 -4.48 -6.10 -16.58
CA LEU A 218 -3.97 -7.14 -15.71
C LEU A 218 -2.44 -7.15 -15.71
N ASP A 219 -1.86 -7.00 -14.52
CA ASP A 219 -0.41 -7.06 -14.33
C ASP A 219 -0.02 -8.19 -13.40
N LEU A 220 0.71 -9.16 -13.96
CA LEU A 220 1.14 -10.41 -13.34
C LEU A 220 2.66 -10.50 -13.24
N ARG A 221 3.40 -9.41 -13.44
CA ARG A 221 4.87 -9.43 -13.38
C ARG A 221 5.36 -10.05 -12.08
N GLN A 222 6.43 -10.83 -12.14
CA GLN A 222 7.00 -11.55 -11.00
C GLN A 222 6.02 -12.58 -10.35
N CYS A 223 4.91 -12.93 -10.99
CA CYS A 223 4.07 -14.06 -10.58
C CYS A 223 4.61 -15.37 -11.19
N SER A 224 5.71 -15.87 -10.63
CA SER A 224 6.47 -17.02 -11.18
C SER A 224 5.69 -18.34 -11.28
N ASN A 225 4.56 -18.45 -10.57
CA ASN A 225 3.68 -19.62 -10.60
C ASN A 225 2.62 -19.57 -11.71
N VAL A 226 2.57 -18.49 -12.49
CA VAL A 226 1.67 -18.35 -13.65
C VAL A 226 2.47 -18.62 -14.92
N THR A 227 1.91 -19.46 -15.78
CA THR A 227 2.46 -19.72 -17.12
C THR A 227 1.40 -19.44 -18.16
N LEU A 228 1.59 -18.37 -18.93
CA LEU A 228 0.67 -17.93 -19.97
C LEU A 228 0.89 -18.72 -21.27
N VAL A 229 0.29 -19.91 -21.34
CA VAL A 229 0.32 -20.77 -22.54
C VAL A 229 -1.07 -21.30 -22.88
N GLY A 230 -1.27 -21.71 -24.12
CA GLY A 230 -2.49 -22.38 -24.58
C GLY A 230 -3.76 -21.54 -24.41
N ASP A 231 -4.81 -22.15 -23.86
CA ASP A 231 -6.12 -21.52 -23.68
C ASP A 231 -6.05 -20.28 -22.76
N LEU A 232 -5.26 -20.35 -21.68
CA LEU A 232 -5.15 -19.25 -20.73
C LEU A 232 -4.56 -17.99 -21.39
N MET A 233 -3.51 -18.17 -22.19
CA MET A 233 -2.91 -17.09 -22.97
C MET A 233 -3.94 -16.49 -23.93
N LYS A 234 -4.65 -17.33 -24.70
CA LYS A 234 -5.68 -16.90 -25.64
C LYS A 234 -6.76 -16.07 -24.93
N ARG A 235 -7.29 -16.56 -23.81
CA ARG A 235 -8.32 -15.87 -23.02
C ARG A 235 -7.84 -14.51 -22.51
N CYS A 236 -6.59 -14.41 -22.06
CA CYS A 236 -6.01 -13.14 -21.66
C CYS A 236 -5.94 -12.15 -22.83
N PHE A 237 -5.41 -12.55 -23.99
CA PHE A 237 -5.30 -11.65 -25.17
C PHE A 237 -6.65 -11.22 -25.76
N GLU A 238 -7.67 -12.07 -25.69
CA GLU A 238 -9.00 -11.74 -26.21
C GLU A 238 -9.77 -10.76 -25.31
N ARG A 239 -9.48 -10.74 -24.00
CA ARG A 239 -10.28 -10.02 -23.01
C ARG A 239 -9.56 -8.85 -22.35
N ILE A 240 -8.27 -8.99 -22.10
CA ILE A 240 -7.45 -8.00 -21.41
C ILE A 240 -6.82 -7.07 -22.45
N LYS A 241 -7.10 -5.78 -22.34
CA LYS A 241 -6.58 -4.75 -23.26
C LYS A 241 -5.11 -4.46 -23.01
N ASP A 242 -4.69 -4.43 -21.75
CA ASP A 242 -3.31 -4.21 -21.32
C ASP A 242 -2.91 -5.31 -20.34
N LEU A 243 -2.10 -6.25 -20.84
CA LEU A 243 -1.61 -7.40 -20.10
C LEU A 243 -0.10 -7.24 -19.88
N ARG A 244 0.33 -7.28 -18.62
CA ARG A 244 1.75 -7.44 -18.26
C ARG A 244 1.97 -8.86 -17.75
N GLY A 245 2.73 -9.64 -18.51
CA GLY A 245 3.02 -11.04 -18.23
C GLY A 245 4.01 -11.23 -17.08
N PRO A 246 4.14 -12.46 -16.54
CA PRO A 246 5.07 -12.77 -15.46
C PRO A 246 6.53 -12.37 -15.71
N ASP A 247 6.99 -12.52 -16.95
CA ASP A 247 8.38 -12.27 -17.38
C ASP A 247 8.63 -10.86 -17.92
N ASP A 248 7.60 -10.00 -17.94
CA ASP A 248 7.76 -8.62 -18.42
C ASP A 248 8.61 -7.78 -17.47
N SER A 249 9.36 -6.83 -18.03
CA SER A 249 10.21 -5.92 -17.26
C SER A 249 9.41 -5.13 -16.23
N THR A 250 10.01 -4.95 -15.05
CA THR A 250 9.51 -4.19 -13.92
C THR A 250 10.18 -2.82 -13.77
N ALA A 251 11.00 -2.40 -14.75
CA ALA A 251 11.79 -1.17 -14.68
C ALA A 251 10.95 0.12 -14.54
N ASP A 252 9.68 0.09 -14.95
CA ASP A 252 8.71 1.18 -14.78
C ASP A 252 7.97 1.13 -13.44
N CYS A 253 8.23 0.12 -12.59
CA CYS A 253 7.64 -0.01 -11.27
C CYS A 253 8.45 0.80 -10.25
N PRO A 254 7.87 1.86 -9.64
CA PRO A 254 8.59 2.78 -8.76
C PRO A 254 9.11 2.11 -7.46
N PHE A 255 8.69 0.88 -7.17
CA PHE A 255 9.02 0.19 -5.92
C PHE A 255 10.32 -0.60 -5.96
N GLU A 256 10.96 -0.74 -7.13
CA GLU A 256 12.23 -1.46 -7.27
C GLU A 256 13.45 -0.67 -6.77
N SER A 257 13.36 0.66 -6.73
CA SER A 257 14.49 1.54 -6.38
C SER A 257 14.97 1.46 -4.92
N SER A 258 14.25 0.73 -4.05
CA SER A 258 14.72 0.45 -2.67
C SER A 258 15.46 -0.89 -2.59
N GLY A 259 16.58 -1.01 -3.30
CA GLY A 259 17.78 -1.80 -2.97
C GLY A 259 17.69 -3.27 -2.51
N LEU A 260 16.55 -3.95 -2.59
CA LEU A 260 16.40 -5.35 -2.16
C LEU A 260 16.05 -6.32 -3.30
N LEU A 261 15.89 -5.83 -4.52
CA LEU A 261 15.58 -6.67 -5.70
C LEU A 261 16.61 -6.56 -6.82
N THR A 262 17.56 -5.63 -6.74
CA THR A 262 18.75 -5.66 -7.59
C THR A 262 19.84 -6.42 -6.83
N HIS A 263 19.94 -7.72 -7.05
CA HIS A 263 21.22 -8.41 -7.23
C HIS A 263 20.94 -9.88 -7.59
N SER A 264 20.98 -10.18 -8.90
CA SER A 264 21.84 -11.28 -9.28
C SER A 264 23.25 -10.92 -8.82
N ASP A 265 23.91 -11.87 -8.16
CA ASP A 265 25.21 -11.79 -7.48
C ASP A 265 25.16 -11.27 -6.04
N GLY A 266 24.93 -12.23 -5.13
CA GLY A 266 25.77 -12.40 -3.95
C GLY A 266 25.49 -11.51 -2.75
N PHE A 267 25.06 -12.17 -1.66
CA PHE A 267 25.15 -11.72 -0.26
C PHE A 267 24.04 -10.77 0.24
N VAL A 268 23.08 -11.33 0.99
CA VAL A 268 22.22 -10.57 1.92
C VAL A 268 22.51 -11.06 3.34
N PRO A 269 22.82 -10.17 4.31
CA PRO A 269 22.95 -10.56 5.70
C PRO A 269 21.59 -10.90 6.32
N TYR A 270 21.55 -12.04 7.00
CA TYR A 270 20.44 -12.55 7.79
C TYR A 270 19.87 -11.53 8.78
N LEU A 271 18.54 -11.35 8.78
CA LEU A 271 17.78 -10.89 9.93
C LEU A 271 16.59 -11.83 10.13
N TYR A 272 16.87 -12.99 10.73
CA TYR A 272 15.88 -13.78 11.44
C TYR A 272 15.67 -13.14 12.81
N GLY A 273 14.49 -12.58 13.06
CA GLY A 273 14.01 -12.27 14.41
C GLY A 273 13.19 -13.46 14.91
N HIS A 274 13.73 -14.14 15.92
CA HIS A 274 13.09 -15.23 16.64
C HIS A 274 11.72 -14.83 17.19
N TYR A 275 10.72 -15.69 16.98
CA TYR A 275 9.53 -15.75 17.82
C TYR A 275 9.90 -16.47 19.11
N ASP A 276 9.94 -15.75 20.23
CA ASP A 276 10.03 -16.33 21.56
C ASP A 276 8.71 -17.04 21.90
N ILE A 277 8.81 -18.35 22.12
CA ILE A 277 7.77 -19.17 22.73
C ILE A 277 7.93 -19.03 24.24
N MET A 278 6.91 -18.45 24.87
CA MET A 278 6.73 -18.44 26.32
C MET A 278 6.65 -19.90 26.83
N ALA A 279 7.62 -20.31 27.63
CA ALA A 279 7.51 -21.46 28.52
C ALA A 279 7.91 -20.99 29.93
N GLY A 280 6.99 -21.17 30.87
CA GLY A 280 7.07 -20.60 32.22
C GLY A 280 8.18 -21.17 33.09
N ASP A 281 8.73 -20.29 33.90
CA ASP A 281 9.48 -20.63 35.10
C ASP A 281 8.53 -21.23 36.15
N ASP A 282 8.91 -22.36 36.72
CA ASP A 282 8.98 -22.57 38.18
C ASP A 282 9.27 -24.04 38.52
N LEU A 283 10.47 -24.30 39.06
CA LEU A 283 10.74 -24.97 40.35
C LEU A 283 12.08 -25.72 40.38
N MET A 284 12.92 -25.31 41.36
CA MET A 284 13.87 -26.10 42.17
C MET A 284 14.84 -27.05 41.44
N GLY A 285 16.16 -26.92 41.54
CA GLY A 285 16.92 -26.84 42.79
C GLY A 285 17.79 -28.10 42.90
N ASP A 286 19.11 -27.90 42.98
CA ASP A 286 20.17 -28.80 43.43
C ASP A 286 20.23 -30.26 42.93
N VAL A 287 21.39 -30.67 42.39
CA VAL A 287 22.36 -31.55 43.09
C VAL A 287 23.49 -31.93 42.14
N ILE A 288 24.70 -31.66 42.62
CA ILE A 288 26.00 -32.17 42.19
C ILE A 288 26.04 -33.68 42.42
N GLY A 289 26.46 -34.49 41.43
CA GLY A 289 26.73 -35.91 41.69
C GLY A 289 27.11 -36.74 40.46
N ASP A 290 28.37 -37.16 40.47
CA ASP A 290 28.88 -38.46 39.98
C ASP A 290 29.32 -38.64 38.51
N LEU A 291 30.64 -38.42 38.39
CA LEU A 291 31.64 -39.19 37.65
C LEU A 291 31.35 -40.70 37.51
N LEU A 292 31.69 -41.20 36.31
CA LEU A 292 32.28 -42.53 36.01
C LEU A 292 31.44 -43.79 36.24
N ALA A 293 30.87 -44.32 35.14
CA ALA A 293 30.64 -45.75 34.87
C ALA A 293 29.77 -45.87 33.60
N TRP A 294 30.06 -46.56 32.50
CA TRP A 294 30.97 -47.67 32.20
C TRP A 294 31.45 -47.58 30.75
N GLY A 295 32.68 -48.06 30.52
CA GLY A 295 33.11 -48.56 29.22
C GLY A 295 32.66 -50.01 29.02
N GLY A 296 32.32 -50.32 27.77
CA GLY A 296 32.06 -51.64 27.21
C GLY A 296 32.07 -51.51 25.70
#